data_AF-A0A8J3GIS7-F1
#
_entry.id   AF-A0A8J3GIS7-F1
#
_cell.length_a   1.000
_cell.length_b   1.000
_cell.length_c   1.000
_cell.angle_alpha   90.00
_cell.angle_beta   90.00
_cell.angle_gamma   90.00
#
_symmetry.space_group_name_H-M   'P 1'
#
loop_
_entity.id
_entity.type
_entity.pdbx_description
1 polymer ?
#
loop_
_entity_poly.entity_id
_entity_poly.type
_entity_poly.pdbx_seq_one_letter_code
_entity_poly.pdbx_strand_id
1 'polypeptide(L)'
;MTKSYHVNNTSPVHKAFKVRGGHQVVAAGKEADVLNARELSEAQIDTFARDGVKVKLISKGKPEKEQTPPSEPVPPFTAHDKGGGWWGIVDTNGQSIGKNFRTDEADAFNALDDEAKAAKVVELTKPE
;
A
#
# COMPACT_ATOMS: atom_id res chain seq x y z
N MET A 1 11.78 16.64 15.84
CA MET A 1 10.46 16.69 15.15
C MET A 1 9.95 15.25 15.02
N THR A 2 8.64 15.02 15.05
CA THR A 2 8.06 13.68 14.84
C THR A 2 7.58 13.53 13.41
N LYS A 3 7.99 12.45 12.75
CA LYS A 3 7.66 12.13 11.36
C LYS A 3 6.79 10.87 11.33
N SER A 4 6.03 10.68 10.26
CA SER A 4 5.28 9.43 10.04
C SER A 4 6.01 8.62 8.98
N TYR A 5 6.04 7.30 9.13
CA TYR A 5 6.71 6.40 8.20
C TYR A 5 5.82 5.22 7.86
N HIS A 6 5.84 4.81 6.58
CA HIS A 6 5.30 3.54 6.15
C HIS A 6 6.42 2.53 6.26
N VAL A 7 6.20 1.45 7.00
CA VAL A 7 7.21 0.42 7.21
C VAL A 7 6.69 -0.89 6.66
N ASN A 8 7.40 -1.44 5.68
CA ASN A 8 7.18 -2.79 5.19
C ASN A 8 8.29 -3.68 5.75
N ASN A 9 7.94 -4.54 6.71
CA ASN A 9 8.87 -5.44 7.38
C ASN A 9 8.83 -6.82 6.71
N THR A 10 9.71 -7.05 5.74
CA THR A 10 9.94 -8.38 5.16
C THR A 10 11.00 -9.18 5.93
N SER A 11 11.54 -8.64 7.03
CA SER A 11 12.47 -9.33 7.92
C SER A 11 11.75 -10.44 8.72
N PRO A 12 12.42 -11.56 9.04
CA PRO A 12 11.88 -12.59 9.92
C PRO A 12 11.71 -12.14 11.38
N VAL A 13 12.21 -10.95 11.75
CA VAL A 13 12.12 -10.42 13.11
C VAL A 13 11.20 -9.19 13.19
N HIS A 14 10.54 -9.04 14.34
CA HIS A 14 9.74 -7.86 14.65
C HIS A 14 10.65 -6.62 14.75
N LYS A 15 10.15 -5.48 14.25
CA LYS A 15 10.88 -4.21 14.32
C LYS A 15 10.11 -3.20 15.15
N ALA A 16 10.76 -2.63 16.16
CA ALA A 16 10.19 -1.62 17.03
C ALA A 16 10.67 -0.23 16.62
N PHE A 17 9.72 0.68 16.39
CA PHE A 17 9.96 2.08 16.08
C PHE A 17 9.62 2.95 17.27
N LYS A 18 10.52 3.86 17.63
CA LYS A 18 10.28 4.80 18.72
C LYS A 18 9.29 5.87 18.27
N VAL A 19 8.15 5.97 18.95
CA VAL A 19 7.09 6.95 18.66
C VAL A 19 6.85 7.86 19.86
N ARG A 20 6.20 9.01 19.63
CA ARG A 20 5.78 9.89 20.70
C ARG A 20 4.76 9.17 21.59
N GLY A 21 5.20 8.73 22.77
CA GLY A 21 4.37 7.97 23.72
C GLY A 21 4.79 6.51 23.91
N GLY A 22 5.85 6.03 23.24
CA GLY A 22 6.36 4.68 23.47
C GLY A 22 7.08 4.07 22.26
N HIS A 23 6.75 2.81 21.96
CA HIS A 23 7.25 2.10 20.79
C HIS A 23 6.07 1.52 20.03
N GLN A 24 6.13 1.59 18.70
CA GLN A 24 5.22 0.89 17.81
C GLN A 24 5.96 -0.28 17.18
N VAL A 25 5.39 -1.47 17.27
CA VAL A 25 5.99 -2.70 16.74
C VAL A 25 5.36 -3.04 15.41
N VAL A 26 6.21 -3.23 14.39
CA VAL A 26 5.82 -3.75 13.08
C VAL A 26 6.21 -5.22 13.05
N ALA A 27 5.21 -6.09 12.92
CA ALA A 27 5.44 -7.53 12.95
C ALA A 27 6.24 -8.02 11.74
N ALA A 28 6.91 -9.17 11.89
CA ALA A 28 7.60 -9.82 10.77
C ALA A 28 6.61 -10.17 9.66
N GLY A 29 6.98 -9.92 8.40
CA GLY A 29 6.14 -10.14 7.22
C GLY A 29 4.91 -9.24 7.12
N LYS A 30 4.87 -8.13 7.88
CA LYS A 30 3.74 -7.20 7.89
C LYS A 30 4.19 -5.78 7.54
N GLU A 31 3.25 -5.02 7.02
CA GLU A 31 3.40 -3.58 6.80
C GLU A 31 2.53 -2.79 7.80
N ALA A 32 3.03 -1.64 8.22
CA ALA A 32 2.30 -0.76 9.12
C ALA A 32 2.75 0.71 8.99
N ASP A 33 1.79 1.61 9.21
CA ASP A 33 2.06 3.04 9.34
C ASP A 33 2.49 3.36 10.77
N VAL A 34 3.76 3.76 10.91
CA VAL A 34 4.34 4.24 12.16
C VAL A 34 4.12 5.75 12.24
N LEU A 35 3.10 6.15 12.99
CA LEU A 35 2.73 7.55 13.16
C LEU A 35 3.50 8.19 14.33
N ASN A 36 3.83 9.48 14.20
CA ASN A 36 4.53 10.24 15.24
C ASN A 36 5.87 9.61 15.69
N ALA A 37 6.57 8.95 14.77
CA ALA A 37 7.87 8.37 15.01
C ALA A 37 8.95 9.43 15.25
N ARG A 38 9.98 9.03 15.99
CA ARG A 38 11.24 9.78 16.04
C ARG A 38 11.85 9.78 14.64
N GLU A 39 12.42 10.91 14.27
CA GLU A 39 13.14 11.07 13.01
C GLU A 39 14.26 10.03 12.90
N LEU A 40 14.19 9.24 11.82
CA LEU A 40 15.19 8.27 11.42
C LEU A 40 16.17 8.94 10.47
N SER A 41 17.48 8.71 10.68
CA SER A 41 18.50 9.14 9.73
C SER A 41 18.54 8.23 8.50
N GLU A 42 19.08 8.73 7.39
CA GLU A 42 19.25 7.95 6.15
C GLU A 42 20.06 6.66 6.39
N ALA A 43 21.10 6.74 7.24
CA ALA A 43 21.88 5.56 7.63
C ALA A 43 21.05 4.51 8.41
N GLN A 44 20.09 4.95 9.22
CA GLN A 44 19.18 4.03 9.91
C GLN A 44 18.21 3.38 8.92
N ILE A 45 17.67 4.16 7.98
CA ILE A 45 16.78 3.65 6.93
C ILE A 45 17.51 2.63 6.04
N ASP A 46 18.76 2.89 5.68
CA ASP A 46 19.59 1.96 4.91
C ASP A 46 19.89 0.66 5.69
N THR A 47 20.15 0.77 6.99
CA THR A 47 20.32 -0.40 7.87
C THR A 47 19.03 -1.23 7.92
N PHE A 48 17.88 -0.59 8.05
CA PHE A 48 16.58 -1.27 7.97
C PHE A 48 16.39 -1.94 6.61
N ALA A 49 16.72 -1.27 5.51
CA ALA A 49 16.60 -1.81 4.17
C ALA A 49 17.47 -3.07 3.97
N ARG A 50 18.70 -3.08 4.49
CA ARG A 50 19.59 -4.26 4.49
C ARG A 50 19.01 -5.44 5.27
N ASP A 51 18.23 -5.17 6.31
CA ASP A 51 17.58 -6.19 7.13
C ASP A 51 16.24 -6.65 6.52
N GLY A 52 15.87 -6.17 5.32
CA GLY A 52 14.58 -6.46 4.70
C GLY A 52 13.44 -5.61 5.26
N VAL A 53 13.71 -4.39 5.70
CA VAL A 53 12.70 -3.48 6.26
C VAL A 53 12.71 -2.19 5.45
N LYS A 54 11.71 -2.02 4.59
CA LYS A 54 11.58 -0.81 3.77
C LYS A 54 10.84 0.25 4.56
N VAL A 55 11.46 1.42 4.74
CA VAL A 55 10.89 2.54 5.49
C VAL A 55 10.73 3.73 4.54
N LYS A 56 9.49 4.18 4.32
CA LYS A 56 9.17 5.37 3.50
C LYS A 56 8.59 6.48 4.36
N LEU A 57 8.98 7.73 4.10
CA LEU A 57 8.45 8.88 4.83
C LEU A 57 7.02 9.16 4.36
N ILE A 58 6.07 9.16 5.30
CA ILE A 58 4.70 9.63 5.07
C ILE A 58 4.67 11.10 5.48
N SER A 59 4.75 12.00 4.50
CA SER A 59 4.39 13.41 4.72
C SER A 59 2.91 13.46 5.10
N LYS A 60 2.55 14.19 6.18
CA LYS A 60 1.16 14.29 6.68
C LYS A 60 0.21 14.75 5.56
N GLY A 61 -0.42 13.80 4.88
CA GLY A 61 -1.32 14.03 3.77
C GLY A 61 -1.60 12.72 3.03
N LYS A 62 -2.63 12.01 3.49
CA LYS A 62 -3.18 10.74 2.98
C LYS A 62 -2.30 9.48 3.15
N PRO A 63 -2.89 8.36 3.60
CA PRO A 63 -2.29 7.05 3.44
C PRO A 63 -2.40 6.68 1.96
N GLU A 64 -1.39 7.05 1.18
CA GLU A 64 -1.24 6.48 -0.15
C GLU A 64 -0.71 5.07 0.05
N LYS A 65 -1.65 4.10 0.08
CA LYS A 65 -1.35 2.68 -0.06
C LYS A 65 -0.30 2.56 -1.15
N GLU A 66 0.83 2.02 -0.75
CA GLU A 66 2.03 1.86 -1.54
C GLU A 66 1.68 1.25 -2.91
N GLN A 67 1.65 2.10 -3.94
CA GLN A 67 1.72 1.67 -5.33
C GLN A 67 3.11 1.09 -5.53
N THR A 68 3.20 -0.24 -5.50
CA THR A 68 4.37 -0.96 -6.02
C THR A 68 4.26 -0.94 -7.54
N PRO A 69 5.21 -0.35 -8.30
CA PRO A 69 5.23 -0.48 -9.76
C PRO A 69 5.76 -1.86 -10.20
N PRO A 70 5.49 -2.24 -11.46
CA PRO A 70 4.45 -3.18 -11.84
C PRO A 70 4.95 -4.64 -11.72
N SER A 71 4.45 -5.38 -10.74
CA SER A 71 4.21 -6.80 -11.02
C SER A 71 2.98 -6.81 -11.92
N GLU A 72 3.02 -7.49 -13.06
CA GLU A 72 1.86 -7.55 -13.96
C GLU A 72 0.59 -7.86 -13.16
N PRO A 73 -0.48 -7.07 -13.31
CA PRO A 73 -1.69 -7.25 -12.52
C PRO A 73 -2.22 -8.67 -12.75
N VAL A 74 -2.39 -9.43 -11.66
CA VAL A 74 -2.72 -10.86 -11.75
C VAL A 74 -4.24 -11.06 -11.62
N PRO A 75 -4.91 -11.66 -12.63
CA PRO A 75 -6.33 -11.98 -12.52
C PRO A 75 -6.58 -13.06 -11.44
N PRO A 76 -7.78 -13.14 -10.85
CA PRO A 76 -8.98 -12.35 -11.13
C PRO A 76 -8.94 -10.94 -10.49
N PHE A 77 -9.62 -9.98 -11.14
CA PHE A 77 -9.74 -8.61 -10.65
C PHE A 77 -11.09 -8.39 -10.00
N THR A 78 -11.13 -7.73 -8.85
CA THR A 78 -12.38 -7.48 -8.13
C THR A 78 -12.42 -6.05 -7.63
N ALA A 79 -13.56 -5.37 -7.81
CA ALA A 79 -13.78 -4.08 -7.18
C ALA A 79 -14.20 -4.28 -5.72
N HIS A 80 -13.46 -3.66 -4.81
CA HIS A 80 -13.68 -3.72 -3.36
C HIS A 80 -13.85 -2.32 -2.77
N ASP A 81 -14.77 -2.18 -1.81
CA ASP A 81 -15.02 -0.94 -1.09
C ASP A 81 -13.83 -0.57 -0.20
N LYS A 82 -13.29 0.64 -0.37
CA LYS A 82 -12.20 1.17 0.45
C LYS A 82 -12.70 2.08 1.58
N GLY A 83 -14.01 2.19 1.77
CA GLY A 83 -14.65 3.08 2.73
C GLY A 83 -14.96 4.47 2.16
N GLY A 84 -16.01 5.10 2.69
CA GLY A 84 -16.41 6.47 2.33
C GLY A 84 -17.00 6.61 0.92
N GLY A 85 -17.56 5.53 0.36
CA GLY A 85 -18.14 5.51 -0.98
C GLY A 85 -17.09 5.57 -2.10
N TRP A 86 -15.88 5.12 -1.80
CA TRP A 86 -14.79 4.99 -2.76
C TRP A 86 -14.41 3.53 -2.89
N TRP A 87 -14.41 3.03 -4.12
CA TRP A 87 -14.07 1.67 -4.47
C TRP A 87 -12.76 1.64 -5.24
N GLY A 88 -12.03 0.53 -5.14
CA GLY A 88 -10.83 0.31 -5.93
C GLY A 88 -10.77 -1.12 -6.47
N ILE A 89 -10.18 -1.29 -7.65
CA ILE A 89 -9.88 -2.62 -8.20
C ILE A 89 -8.70 -3.19 -7.42
N VAL A 90 -8.85 -4.43 -6.98
CA VAL A 90 -7.77 -5.23 -6.41
C VAL A 90 -7.52 -6.47 -7.27
N ASP A 91 -6.26 -6.86 -7.34
CA ASP A 91 -5.84 -8.14 -7.91
C ASP A 91 -5.93 -9.28 -6.87
N THR A 92 -5.59 -10.51 -7.27
CA THR A 92 -5.54 -11.66 -6.35
C THR A 92 -4.54 -11.50 -5.20
N ASN A 93 -3.58 -10.58 -5.31
CA ASN A 93 -2.58 -10.28 -4.29
C ASN A 93 -3.04 -9.17 -3.33
N GLY A 94 -4.26 -8.63 -3.53
CA GLY A 94 -4.77 -7.48 -2.77
C GLY A 94 -4.14 -6.14 -3.17
N GLN A 95 -3.36 -6.11 -4.26
CA GLN A 95 -2.77 -4.90 -4.79
C GLN A 95 -3.85 -4.05 -5.46
N SER A 96 -3.95 -2.78 -5.06
CA SER A 96 -4.85 -1.84 -5.71
C SER A 96 -4.31 -1.42 -7.06
N ILE A 97 -5.12 -1.58 -8.09
CA ILE A 97 -4.75 -1.25 -9.46
C ILE A 97 -5.48 0.00 -9.92
N GLY A 98 -4.74 0.92 -10.52
CA GLY A 98 -5.30 2.13 -11.14
C GLY A 98 -5.89 3.14 -10.16
N LYS A 99 -6.78 4.00 -10.67
CA LYS A 99 -7.49 5.03 -9.91
C LYS A 99 -8.70 4.43 -9.16
N ASN A 100 -9.07 5.04 -8.03
CA ASN A 100 -10.30 4.69 -7.32
C ASN A 100 -11.53 5.28 -8.04
N PHE A 101 -12.67 4.60 -7.93
CA PHE A 101 -13.93 4.95 -8.58
C PHE A 101 -15.10 4.92 -7.58
N ARG A 102 -16.29 5.30 -8.04
CA ARG A 102 -17.52 5.31 -7.22
C ARG A 102 -18.25 3.97 -7.28
N THR A 103 -19.21 3.79 -6.38
CA THR A 103 -20.02 2.56 -6.30
C THR A 103 -20.63 2.17 -7.65
N ASP A 104 -21.17 3.12 -8.42
CA ASP A 104 -21.76 2.84 -9.73
C ASP A 104 -20.76 2.24 -10.73
N GLU A 105 -19.53 2.76 -10.73
CA GLU A 105 -18.43 2.22 -11.55
C GLU A 105 -17.92 0.89 -11.00
N ALA A 106 -18.01 0.66 -9.68
CA ALA A 106 -17.63 -0.60 -9.04
C ALA A 106 -18.55 -1.74 -9.42
N ASP A 107 -19.86 -1.49 -9.37
CA ASP A 107 -20.88 -2.45 -9.77
C ASP A 107 -20.76 -2.74 -11.27
N ALA A 108 -20.55 -1.70 -12.09
CA ALA A 108 -20.29 -1.87 -13.52
C ALA A 108 -19.03 -2.73 -13.76
N PHE A 109 -17.93 -2.49 -13.03
CA PHE A 109 -16.72 -3.29 -13.15
C PHE A 109 -16.92 -4.74 -12.71
N ASN A 110 -17.60 -4.98 -11.58
CA ASN A 110 -17.84 -6.32 -11.06
C ASN A 110 -18.79 -7.13 -11.94
N ALA A 111 -19.72 -6.48 -12.66
CA ALA A 111 -20.62 -7.09 -13.62
C ALA A 111 -19.95 -7.50 -14.95
N LEU A 112 -18.72 -7.06 -15.22
CA LEU A 112 -17.95 -7.48 -16.39
C LEU A 112 -17.38 -8.89 -16.23
N ASP A 113 -17.15 -9.58 -17.35
CA ASP A 113 -16.37 -10.81 -17.40
C ASP A 113 -14.89 -10.57 -17.13
N ASP A 114 -14.14 -11.61 -16.75
CA ASP A 114 -12.73 -11.50 -16.37
C ASP A 114 -11.84 -10.93 -17.49
N GLU A 115 -12.16 -11.22 -18.76
CA GLU A 115 -11.44 -10.69 -19.92
C GLU A 115 -11.65 -9.18 -20.09
N ALA A 116 -12.88 -8.70 -19.90
CA ALA A 116 -13.20 -7.28 -19.95
C ALA A 116 -12.63 -6.52 -18.75
N LYS A 117 -12.64 -7.14 -17.56
CA LYS A 117 -11.96 -6.61 -16.35
C LYS A 117 -10.46 -6.45 -16.58
N ALA A 118 -9.81 -7.45 -17.18
CA ALA A 118 -8.38 -7.40 -17.50
C ALA A 118 -8.05 -6.29 -18.50
N ALA A 119 -8.84 -6.13 -19.56
CA ALA A 119 -8.67 -5.04 -20.52
C ALA A 119 -8.78 -3.66 -19.85
N LYS A 120 -9.75 -3.49 -18.95
CA LYS A 120 -9.94 -2.24 -18.19
C LYS A 120 -8.79 -1.97 -17.23
N VAL A 121 -8.27 -3.00 -16.57
CA VAL A 121 -7.09 -2.92 -15.70
C VAL A 121 -5.83 -2.52 -16.49
N VAL A 122 -5.63 -3.09 -17.68
CA VAL A 122 -4.53 -2.69 -18.57
C VAL A 122 -4.68 -1.24 -19.00
N GLU A 123 -5.89 -0.79 -19.34
CA GLU A 123 -6.16 0.62 -19.66
C GLU A 123 -5.82 1.55 -18.48
N LEU A 124 -6.17 1.16 -17.25
CA LEU A 124 -5.93 1.94 -16.03
C LEU A 124 -4.46 1.98 -15.57
N THR A 125 -3.62 1.07 -16.06
CA THR A 125 -2.19 0.96 -15.69
C THR A 125 -1.26 1.54 -16.75
N LYS A 126 -1.78 1.96 -17.91
CA LYS A 126 -0.98 2.68 -18.91
C LYS A 126 -0.54 4.04 -18.35
N PRO A 127 0.75 4.37 -18.39
CA PRO A 127 1.19 5.75 -18.14
C PRO A 127 0.67 6.62 -19.30
N GLU A 128 -0.12 7.65 -18.96
CA GLU A 128 -0.56 8.70 -19.90
C GLU A 128 0.61 9.63 -20.27
#